data_AF-A0A961KSF2-F1
#
_entry.id   AF-A0A961KSF2-F1
#
_cell.length_a   1.000
_cell.length_b   1.000
_cell.length_c   1.000
_cell.angle_alpha   90.00
_cell.angle_beta   90.00
_cell.angle_gamma   90.00
#
_symmetry.space_group_name_H-M   'P 1'
#
loop_
_entity.id
_entity.type
_entity.pdbx_description
1 polymer ?
#
loop_
_entity_poly.entity_id
_entity_poly.type
_entity_poly.pdbx_seq_one_letter_code
_entity_poly.pdbx_strand_id
1 'polypeptide(L)'
;PDTAVVFAVNGVPWWYFHGVEGDLANRRLDSVDPGGRIWDSIGPERAIGCVVYPASEITAPGVVEHRSGNRFSLGEPSGEKTGRVVALAALLQDAGLKAPVRPRLRDEIWIKLWGNASLNPISALTGATLAEMTADPGTRQVLGHIMTELQAVGEALGARFGVTVEKRIEGAAAVGEHKTSMLQDLEAGRPMEIDALVTAVQELGLLAGQPTPALDIVLALVQQKARLAGCYGP
;
A
#
# COMPACT_ATOMS: atom_id res chain seq x y z
N PRO A 1 -5.69 4.50 27.92
CA PRO A 1 -6.71 3.55 27.45
C PRO A 1 -6.02 2.42 26.68
N ASP A 2 -6.34 1.16 26.96
CA ASP A 2 -5.61 -0.01 26.45
C ASP A 2 -6.15 -0.57 25.12
N THR A 3 -7.08 0.15 24.49
CA THR A 3 -7.74 -0.27 23.24
C THR A 3 -6.74 -0.31 22.09
N ALA A 4 -6.56 -1.48 21.48
CA ALA A 4 -5.82 -1.64 20.24
C ALA A 4 -6.62 -1.09 19.05
N VAL A 5 -5.93 -0.48 18.09
CA VAL A 5 -6.54 0.10 16.88
C VAL A 5 -5.88 -0.49 15.65
N VAL A 6 -6.68 -1.03 14.74
CA VAL A 6 -6.21 -1.68 13.51
C VAL A 6 -6.54 -0.78 12.33
N PHE A 7 -5.52 -0.24 11.68
CA PHE A 7 -5.67 0.41 10.38
C PHE A 7 -5.27 -0.60 9.30
N ALA A 8 -6.28 -1.20 8.67
CA ALA A 8 -6.10 -2.05 7.51
C ALA A 8 -5.67 -1.21 6.30
N VAL A 9 -4.51 -1.51 5.71
CA VAL A 9 -3.90 -0.64 4.69
C VAL A 9 -3.66 -1.33 3.34
N ASN A 10 -3.83 -0.54 2.29
CA ASN A 10 -3.30 -0.80 0.95
C ASN A 10 -1.90 -0.20 0.74
N GLY A 11 -1.58 0.85 1.49
CA GLY A 11 -0.37 1.64 1.36
C GLY A 11 0.50 1.70 2.60
N VAL A 12 1.25 2.78 2.73
CA VAL A 12 2.10 3.04 3.89
C VAL A 12 1.24 3.41 5.10
N PRO A 13 1.41 2.76 6.26
CA PRO A 13 0.69 3.15 7.47
C PRO A 13 1.30 4.39 8.14
N TRP A 14 0.48 5.22 8.78
CA TRP A 14 0.93 6.41 9.53
C TRP A 14 1.92 6.10 10.66
N TRP A 15 1.85 4.91 11.24
CA TRP A 15 2.75 4.44 12.30
C TRP A 15 4.04 3.80 11.76
N TYR A 16 4.34 3.87 10.46
CA TYR A 16 5.37 3.06 9.79
C TYR A 16 6.73 3.02 10.52
N PHE A 17 7.18 4.14 11.09
CA PHE A 17 8.46 4.21 11.81
C PHE A 17 8.38 3.99 13.33
N HIS A 18 7.19 3.75 13.88
CA HIS A 18 7.04 3.37 15.27
C HIS A 18 7.60 1.96 15.52
N GLY A 19 8.40 1.80 16.57
CA GLY A 19 9.07 0.53 16.89
C GLY A 19 10.23 0.18 15.94
N VAL A 20 10.65 1.11 15.09
CA VAL A 20 11.89 1.02 14.31
C VAL A 20 13.02 1.68 15.11
N GLU A 21 14.22 1.10 15.06
CA GLU A 21 15.43 1.64 15.66
C GLU A 21 16.20 2.57 14.69
N GLY A 22 17.08 3.42 15.21
CA GLY A 22 17.93 4.30 14.41
C GLY A 22 17.34 5.68 14.12
N ASP A 23 17.90 6.39 13.14
CA ASP A 23 17.64 7.82 12.91
C ASP A 23 16.21 8.14 12.48
N LEU A 24 15.52 7.15 11.91
CA LEU A 24 14.12 7.29 11.50
C LEU A 24 13.13 6.86 12.59
N ALA A 25 13.59 6.46 13.79
CA ALA A 25 12.73 6.02 14.87
C ALA A 25 11.64 7.07 15.18
N ASN A 26 10.38 6.63 15.17
CA ASN A 26 9.20 7.46 15.41
C ASN A 26 9.05 8.67 14.46
N ARG A 27 9.70 8.65 13.29
CA ARG A 27 9.47 9.65 12.26
C ARG A 27 8.00 9.60 11.81
N ARG A 28 7.37 10.77 11.72
CA ARG A 28 6.00 10.92 11.20
C ARG A 28 6.06 11.20 9.71
N LEU A 29 5.03 10.75 9.00
CA LEU A 29 4.89 10.87 7.56
C LEU A 29 3.75 11.84 7.24
N ASP A 30 4.06 12.95 6.59
CA ASP A 30 3.06 13.96 6.24
C ASP A 30 2.13 13.46 5.13
N SER A 31 2.59 12.57 4.27
CA SER A 31 1.77 11.98 3.19
C SER A 31 0.56 11.17 3.69
N VAL A 32 0.64 10.59 4.88
CA VAL A 32 -0.41 9.67 5.41
C VAL A 32 -0.98 10.12 6.74
N ASP A 33 -0.34 11.04 7.43
CA ASP A 33 -0.86 11.70 8.62
C ASP A 33 -0.40 13.16 8.68
N PRO A 34 -0.94 14.05 7.82
CA PRO A 34 -0.55 15.45 7.75
C PRO A 34 -0.64 16.13 9.12
N GLY A 35 0.49 16.67 9.60
CA GLY A 35 0.57 17.32 10.90
C GLY A 35 0.46 16.37 12.11
N GLY A 36 0.57 15.05 11.91
CA GLY A 36 0.63 14.06 12.98
C GLY A 36 -0.67 13.89 13.76
N ARG A 37 -1.82 14.18 13.15
CA ARG A 37 -3.12 14.21 13.83
C ARG A 37 -3.52 12.84 14.37
N ILE A 38 -3.35 11.79 13.57
CA ILE A 38 -3.63 10.41 13.97
C ILE A 38 -2.62 9.99 15.04
N TRP A 39 -1.35 10.30 14.85
CA TRP A 39 -0.31 10.02 15.83
C TRP A 39 -0.64 10.60 17.21
N ASP A 40 -1.03 11.88 17.28
CA ASP A 40 -1.28 12.55 18.55
C ASP A 40 -2.63 12.17 19.18
N SER A 41 -3.63 11.83 18.36
CA SER A 41 -4.97 11.46 18.85
C SER A 41 -5.08 9.98 19.24
N ILE A 42 -4.45 9.10 18.44
CA ILE A 42 -4.52 7.65 18.58
C ILE A 42 -3.27 7.08 19.24
N GLY A 43 -2.10 7.67 19.12
CA GLY A 43 -0.88 7.09 19.70
C GLY A 43 -0.45 5.82 18.96
N PRO A 44 0.77 5.78 18.41
CA PRO A 44 1.25 4.64 17.62
C PRO A 44 1.40 3.35 18.45
N GLU A 45 1.53 3.45 19.77
CA GLU A 45 1.60 2.31 20.69
C GLU A 45 0.31 1.48 20.70
N ARG A 46 -0.83 2.10 20.32
CA ARG A 46 -2.11 1.41 20.17
C ARG A 46 -2.30 0.74 18.82
N ALA A 47 -1.43 1.01 17.84
CA ALA A 47 -1.58 0.49 16.50
C ALA A 47 -1.26 -1.01 16.42
N ILE A 48 -2.08 -1.75 15.69
CA ILE A 48 -1.74 -3.06 15.12
C ILE A 48 -1.80 -2.90 13.61
N GLY A 49 -0.73 -3.28 12.92
CA GLY A 49 -0.70 -3.23 11.47
C GLY A 49 -1.53 -4.36 10.84
N CYS A 50 -2.16 -4.06 9.70
CA CYS A 50 -2.92 -5.03 8.95
C CYS A 50 -2.78 -4.82 7.44
N VAL A 51 -2.28 -5.83 6.72
CA VAL A 51 -2.20 -5.85 5.26
C VAL A 51 -3.32 -6.74 4.72
N VAL A 52 -4.22 -6.15 3.93
CA VAL A 52 -5.44 -6.82 3.46
C VAL A 52 -5.30 -7.35 2.02
N TYR A 53 -5.86 -8.52 1.75
CA TYR A 53 -5.92 -9.13 0.42
C TYR A 53 -7.32 -9.56 -0.08
N PRO A 54 -8.47 -9.21 0.56
CA PRO A 54 -9.75 -9.35 -0.11
C PRO A 54 -9.91 -8.38 -1.29
N ALA A 55 -10.45 -8.89 -2.39
CA ALA A 55 -11.03 -8.09 -3.46
C ALA A 55 -12.53 -7.95 -3.17
N SER A 56 -12.92 -6.78 -2.67
CA SER A 56 -14.31 -6.47 -2.33
C SER A 56 -14.69 -5.10 -2.86
N GLU A 57 -15.95 -4.95 -3.25
CA GLU A 57 -16.48 -3.72 -3.83
C GLU A 57 -17.83 -3.37 -3.19
N ILE A 58 -18.07 -2.09 -2.95
CA ILE A 58 -19.39 -1.60 -2.54
C ILE A 58 -20.18 -1.29 -3.81
N THR A 59 -21.12 -2.15 -4.18
CA THR A 59 -21.90 -2.04 -5.43
C THR A 59 -23.16 -1.20 -5.26
N ALA A 60 -23.66 -1.07 -4.03
CA ALA A 60 -24.77 -0.19 -3.63
C ALA A 60 -24.68 0.12 -2.13
N PRO A 61 -25.38 1.15 -1.62
CA PRO A 61 -25.42 1.43 -0.19
C PRO A 61 -25.79 0.20 0.65
N GLY A 62 -24.87 -0.24 1.52
CA GLY A 62 -25.06 -1.43 2.37
C GLY A 62 -24.83 -2.78 1.67
N VAL A 63 -24.42 -2.81 0.40
CA VAL A 63 -24.16 -4.04 -0.36
C VAL A 63 -22.67 -4.14 -0.68
N VAL A 64 -22.04 -5.20 -0.20
CA VAL A 64 -20.63 -5.51 -0.47
C VAL A 64 -20.56 -6.80 -1.29
N GLU A 65 -19.98 -6.71 -2.49
CA GLU A 65 -19.62 -7.88 -3.28
C GLU A 65 -18.20 -8.31 -2.90
N HIS A 66 -18.06 -9.51 -2.33
CA HIS A 66 -16.77 -10.13 -2.09
C HIS A 66 -16.41 -11.04 -3.27
N ARG A 67 -15.42 -10.64 -4.07
CA ARG A 67 -15.02 -11.38 -5.27
C ARG A 67 -14.04 -12.50 -4.94
N SER A 68 -13.01 -12.21 -4.13
CA SER A 68 -12.00 -13.21 -3.77
C SER A 68 -11.13 -12.77 -2.58
N GLY A 69 -10.34 -13.69 -2.04
CA GLY A 69 -9.32 -13.42 -1.02
C GLY A 69 -9.88 -13.22 0.39
N ASN A 70 -9.28 -13.84 1.40
CA ASN A 70 -9.74 -13.73 2.79
C ASN A 70 -8.59 -13.50 3.78
N ARG A 71 -7.45 -12.96 3.31
CA ARG A 71 -6.23 -12.80 4.10
C ARG A 71 -6.06 -11.39 4.66
N PHE A 72 -5.82 -11.31 5.96
CA PHE A 72 -5.58 -10.12 6.76
C PHE A 72 -4.30 -10.34 7.58
N SER A 73 -3.14 -10.09 6.99
CA SER A 73 -1.88 -10.29 7.71
C SER A 73 -1.72 -9.23 8.77
N LEU A 74 -1.48 -9.65 10.01
CA LEU A 74 -1.38 -8.78 11.18
C LEU A 74 0.05 -8.68 11.66
N GLY A 75 0.39 -7.62 12.39
CA GLY A 75 1.69 -7.50 13.04
C GLY A 75 1.79 -6.27 13.93
N GLU A 76 2.61 -6.37 14.96
CA GLU A 76 2.92 -5.24 15.82
C GLU A 76 3.92 -4.29 15.13
N PRO A 77 3.83 -2.97 15.36
CA PRO A 77 4.85 -2.03 14.90
C PRO A 77 6.27 -2.40 15.37
N SER A 78 6.42 -2.97 16.57
CA SER A 78 7.69 -3.48 17.12
C SER A 78 8.16 -4.79 16.49
N GLY A 79 7.29 -5.51 15.77
CA GLY A 79 7.55 -6.86 15.26
C GLY A 79 7.39 -7.97 16.30
N GLU A 80 7.08 -7.63 17.56
CA GLU A 80 6.80 -8.62 18.60
C GLU A 80 5.46 -9.33 18.37
N LYS A 81 5.32 -10.53 18.94
CA LYS A 81 4.06 -11.28 18.95
C LYS A 81 3.41 -11.17 20.32
N THR A 82 2.75 -10.04 20.57
CA THR A 82 2.08 -9.75 21.85
C THR A 82 0.77 -10.53 22.01
N GLY A 83 0.21 -10.53 23.23
CA GLY A 83 -1.11 -11.13 23.50
C GLY A 83 -2.25 -10.49 22.70
N ARG A 84 -2.22 -9.17 22.46
CA ARG A 84 -3.31 -8.46 21.76
C ARG A 84 -3.41 -8.82 20.28
N VAL A 85 -2.27 -8.93 19.58
CA VAL A 85 -2.26 -9.30 18.16
C VAL A 85 -2.63 -10.77 17.98
N VAL A 86 -2.26 -11.63 18.93
CA VAL A 86 -2.66 -13.06 18.93
C VAL A 86 -4.15 -13.21 19.17
N ALA A 87 -4.72 -12.49 20.13
CA ALA A 87 -6.16 -12.51 20.40
C ALA A 87 -6.96 -12.03 19.18
N LEU A 88 -6.53 -10.93 18.54
CA LEU A 88 -7.17 -10.44 17.31
C LEU A 88 -7.08 -11.46 16.17
N ALA A 89 -5.91 -12.09 15.97
CA ALA A 89 -5.73 -13.11 14.94
C ALA A 89 -6.68 -14.30 15.15
N ALA A 90 -6.82 -14.76 16.40
CA ALA A 90 -7.74 -15.85 16.73
C ALA A 90 -9.20 -15.47 16.43
N LEU A 91 -9.64 -14.27 16.83
CA LEU A 91 -10.99 -13.78 16.55
C LEU A 91 -11.31 -13.75 15.03
N LEU A 92 -10.37 -13.28 14.21
CA LEU A 92 -10.55 -13.27 12.75
C LEU A 92 -10.56 -14.69 12.17
N GLN A 93 -9.75 -15.59 12.71
CA GLN A 93 -9.69 -17.00 12.27
C GLN A 93 -10.97 -17.76 12.61
N ASP A 94 -11.53 -17.54 13.81
CA ASP A 94 -12.82 -18.11 14.22
C ASP A 94 -13.97 -17.64 13.32
N ALA A 95 -13.85 -16.43 12.74
CA ALA A 95 -14.77 -15.90 11.74
C ALA A 95 -14.49 -16.40 10.30
N GLY A 96 -13.54 -17.33 10.10
CA GLY A 96 -13.23 -17.93 8.79
C GLY A 96 -12.22 -17.15 7.93
N LEU A 97 -11.54 -16.14 8.50
CA LEU A 97 -10.52 -15.35 7.79
C LEU A 97 -9.11 -15.92 8.00
N LYS A 98 -8.21 -15.66 7.06
CA LYS A 98 -6.79 -15.99 7.20
C LYS A 98 -6.05 -14.81 7.84
N ALA A 99 -5.77 -14.87 9.13
CA ALA A 99 -5.07 -13.79 9.84
C ALA A 99 -3.71 -14.22 10.41
N PRO A 100 -2.66 -14.39 9.58
CA PRO A 100 -1.33 -14.72 10.08
C PRO A 100 -0.71 -13.52 10.82
N VAL A 101 -0.07 -13.76 11.97
CA VAL A 101 0.74 -12.74 12.67
C VAL A 101 2.18 -12.78 12.15
N ARG A 102 2.67 -11.63 11.68
CA ARG A 102 3.96 -11.48 11.01
C ARG A 102 4.89 -10.58 11.84
N PRO A 103 6.03 -11.12 12.30
CA PRO A 103 7.06 -10.30 12.96
C PRO A 103 7.66 -9.24 12.04
N ARG A 104 7.71 -9.53 10.73
CA ARG A 104 8.20 -8.62 9.69
C ARG A 104 7.07 -8.12 8.82
N LEU A 105 6.03 -7.54 9.43
CA LEU A 105 4.86 -7.03 8.69
C LEU A 105 5.25 -6.01 7.61
N ARG A 106 6.30 -5.21 7.84
CA ARG A 106 6.82 -4.25 6.86
C ARG A 106 7.23 -4.91 5.54
N ASP A 107 7.75 -6.14 5.55
CA ASP A 107 8.02 -6.88 4.31
C ASP A 107 6.71 -7.11 3.53
N GLU A 108 5.62 -7.50 4.21
CA GLU A 108 4.32 -7.67 3.54
C GLU A 108 3.70 -6.36 3.06
N ILE A 109 3.88 -5.26 3.82
CA ILE A 109 3.48 -3.91 3.39
C ILE A 109 4.19 -3.58 2.07
N TRP A 110 5.52 -3.72 2.01
CA TRP A 110 6.29 -3.42 0.81
C TRP A 110 5.93 -4.31 -0.37
N ILE A 111 5.76 -5.62 -0.19
CA ILE A 111 5.35 -6.50 -1.30
C ILE A 111 4.00 -6.10 -1.91
N LYS A 112 3.04 -5.68 -1.08
CA LYS A 112 1.74 -5.19 -1.55
C LYS A 112 1.86 -3.82 -2.20
N LEU A 113 2.50 -2.88 -1.50
CA LEU A 113 2.75 -1.51 -1.95
C LEU A 113 3.48 -1.48 -3.28
N TRP A 114 4.46 -2.38 -3.47
CA TRP A 114 5.23 -2.52 -4.70
C TRP A 114 4.38 -2.80 -5.93
N GLY A 115 3.31 -3.59 -5.76
CA GLY A 115 2.30 -3.76 -6.81
C GLY A 115 1.45 -2.50 -6.98
N ASN A 116 0.84 -2.03 -5.89
CA ASN A 116 -0.12 -0.94 -5.93
C ASN A 116 0.48 0.37 -6.46
N ALA A 117 1.61 0.81 -5.92
CA ALA A 117 2.26 2.06 -6.29
C ALA A 117 2.86 2.05 -7.71
N SER A 118 3.17 0.87 -8.26
CA SER A 118 3.69 0.74 -9.63
C SER A 118 2.56 0.60 -10.66
N LEU A 119 1.59 -0.28 -10.40
CA LEU A 119 0.56 -0.66 -11.37
C LEU A 119 -0.63 0.31 -11.36
N ASN A 120 -1.08 0.73 -10.18
CA ASN A 120 -2.31 1.51 -10.05
C ASN A 120 -2.24 2.88 -10.74
N PRO A 121 -1.20 3.71 -10.56
CA PRO A 121 -1.18 5.02 -11.19
C PRO A 121 -1.04 4.93 -12.71
N ILE A 122 -0.30 3.94 -13.25
CA ILE A 122 -0.19 3.74 -14.70
C ILE A 122 -1.54 3.26 -15.28
N SER A 123 -2.24 2.36 -14.58
CA SER A 123 -3.58 1.92 -14.97
C SER A 123 -4.55 3.09 -14.98
N ALA A 124 -4.53 3.96 -13.95
CA ALA A 124 -5.35 5.17 -13.91
C ALA A 124 -5.00 6.16 -15.04
N LEU A 125 -3.71 6.34 -15.37
CA LEU A 125 -3.25 7.25 -16.42
C LEU A 125 -3.67 6.79 -17.82
N THR A 126 -3.55 5.48 -18.10
CA THR A 126 -3.76 4.90 -19.42
C THR A 126 -5.18 4.38 -19.65
N GLY A 127 -5.90 4.03 -18.59
CA GLY A 127 -7.15 3.28 -18.67
C GLY A 127 -6.96 1.77 -18.90
N ALA A 128 -5.71 1.30 -18.94
CA ALA A 128 -5.37 -0.06 -19.30
C ALA A 128 -5.49 -1.06 -18.14
N THR A 129 -5.74 -2.32 -18.50
CA THR A 129 -5.71 -3.47 -17.59
C THR A 129 -4.27 -3.89 -17.27
N LEU A 130 -4.09 -4.77 -16.27
CA LEU A 130 -2.78 -5.35 -15.96
C LEU A 130 -2.18 -6.10 -17.16
N ALA A 131 -2.99 -6.85 -17.91
CA ALA A 131 -2.54 -7.55 -19.11
C ALA A 131 -2.04 -6.57 -20.19
N GLU A 132 -2.82 -5.53 -20.49
CA GLU A 132 -2.46 -4.52 -21.48
C GLU A 132 -1.17 -3.79 -21.11
N MET A 133 -1.04 -3.30 -19.87
CA MET A 133 0.15 -2.57 -19.42
C MET A 133 1.43 -3.42 -19.40
N THR A 134 1.30 -4.72 -19.11
CA THR A 134 2.46 -5.62 -19.04
C THR A 134 2.88 -6.17 -20.39
N ALA A 135 1.99 -6.09 -21.39
CA ALA A 135 2.25 -6.47 -22.78
C ALA A 135 2.77 -5.31 -23.64
N ASP A 136 2.36 -4.05 -23.38
CA ASP A 136 2.92 -2.89 -24.08
C ASP A 136 4.38 -2.62 -23.63
N PRO A 137 5.36 -2.57 -24.56
CA PRO A 137 6.77 -2.39 -24.21
C PRO A 137 7.06 -1.10 -23.44
N GLY A 138 6.35 0.00 -23.77
CA GLY A 138 6.57 1.30 -23.15
C GLY A 138 6.10 1.31 -21.70
N THR A 139 4.87 0.92 -21.43
CA THR A 139 4.34 0.86 -20.06
C THR A 139 5.05 -0.20 -19.23
N ARG A 140 5.43 -1.35 -19.83
CA ARG A 140 6.22 -2.37 -19.15
C ARG A 140 7.57 -1.84 -18.68
N GLN A 141 8.24 -1.00 -19.48
CA GLN A 141 9.50 -0.38 -19.09
C GLN A 141 9.31 0.59 -17.90
N VAL A 142 8.27 1.42 -17.95
CA VAL A 142 7.94 2.34 -16.84
C VAL A 142 7.66 1.56 -15.56
N LEU A 143 6.89 0.47 -15.64
CA LEU A 143 6.65 -0.44 -14.51
C LEU A 143 7.96 -0.97 -13.92
N GLY A 144 8.88 -1.42 -14.77
CA GLY A 144 10.19 -1.93 -14.34
C GLY A 144 11.03 -0.88 -13.61
N HIS A 145 11.06 0.37 -14.11
CA HIS A 145 11.78 1.46 -13.46
C HIS A 145 11.20 1.79 -12.08
N ILE A 146 9.88 1.99 -11.98
CA ILE A 146 9.20 2.30 -10.72
C ILE A 146 9.37 1.14 -9.73
N MET A 147 9.20 -0.10 -10.17
CA MET A 147 9.41 -1.25 -9.29
C MET A 147 10.84 -1.33 -8.78
N THR A 148 11.84 -1.00 -9.60
CA THR A 148 13.25 -0.98 -9.17
C THR A 148 13.50 0.12 -8.12
N GLU A 149 12.95 1.32 -8.34
CA GLU A 149 13.02 2.43 -7.38
C GLU A 149 12.38 2.04 -6.04
N LEU A 150 11.16 1.49 -6.06
CA LEU A 150 10.47 1.05 -4.85
C LEU A 150 11.23 -0.03 -4.08
N GLN A 151 11.83 -0.98 -4.80
CA GLN A 151 12.65 -2.01 -4.18
C GLN A 151 13.84 -1.38 -3.45
N ALA A 152 14.54 -0.42 -4.08
CA ALA A 152 15.66 0.29 -3.47
C ALA A 152 15.23 1.07 -2.21
N VAL A 153 14.11 1.80 -2.26
CA VAL A 153 13.56 2.49 -1.08
C VAL A 153 13.24 1.49 0.03
N GLY A 154 12.53 0.41 -0.29
CA GLY A 154 12.14 -0.61 0.68
C GLY A 154 13.33 -1.30 1.33
N GLU A 155 14.34 -1.69 0.55
CA GLU A 155 15.56 -2.33 1.04
C GLU A 155 16.39 -1.38 1.92
N ALA A 156 16.51 -0.10 1.55
CA ALA A 156 17.14 0.93 2.37
C ALA A 156 16.45 1.12 3.73
N LEU A 157 15.14 0.85 3.78
CA LEU A 157 14.32 0.88 5.01
C LEU A 157 14.18 -0.50 5.67
N GLY A 158 14.99 -1.49 5.25
CA GLY A 158 15.12 -2.80 5.88
C GLY A 158 14.06 -3.83 5.45
N ALA A 159 13.26 -3.56 4.43
CA ALA A 159 12.33 -4.51 3.83
C ALA A 159 13.05 -5.57 3.00
N ARG A 160 12.41 -6.73 2.80
CA ARG A 160 12.94 -7.84 2.00
C ARG A 160 12.02 -8.20 0.85
N PHE A 161 12.60 -8.30 -0.34
CA PHE A 161 11.89 -8.72 -1.54
C PHE A 161 12.33 -10.13 -1.93
N GLY A 162 11.37 -11.07 -1.92
CA GLY A 162 11.64 -12.49 -2.21
C GLY A 162 11.53 -12.87 -3.70
N VAL A 163 11.24 -11.91 -4.57
CA VAL A 163 11.07 -12.12 -6.02
C VAL A 163 11.68 -10.94 -6.78
N THR A 164 12.10 -11.18 -8.03
CA THR A 164 12.65 -10.12 -8.88
C THR A 164 11.55 -9.23 -9.45
N VAL A 165 11.92 -8.04 -9.94
CA VAL A 165 11.03 -7.13 -10.66
C VAL A 165 10.35 -7.85 -11.83
N GLU A 166 11.09 -8.63 -12.62
CA GLU A 166 10.56 -9.35 -13.77
C GLU A 166 9.48 -10.34 -13.35
N LYS A 167 9.75 -11.15 -12.32
CA LYS A 167 8.77 -12.09 -11.77
C LYS A 167 7.55 -11.37 -11.20
N ARG A 168 7.73 -10.17 -10.64
CA ARG A 168 6.61 -9.36 -10.14
C ARG A 168 5.72 -8.88 -11.26
N ILE A 169 6.30 -8.42 -12.38
CA ILE A 169 5.58 -8.00 -13.58
C ILE A 169 4.89 -9.20 -14.24
N GLU A 170 5.55 -10.35 -14.35
CA GLU A 170 4.95 -11.60 -14.84
C GLU A 170 3.75 -12.01 -13.98
N GLY A 171 3.87 -11.90 -12.65
CA GLY A 171 2.77 -12.14 -11.73
C GLY A 171 1.59 -11.20 -11.96
N ALA A 172 1.83 -9.93 -12.31
CA ALA A 172 0.78 -8.99 -12.69
C ALA A 172 0.13 -9.36 -14.03
N ALA A 173 0.93 -9.76 -15.03
CA ALA A 173 0.43 -10.22 -16.32
C ALA A 173 -0.49 -11.46 -16.17
N ALA A 174 -0.13 -12.38 -15.27
CA ALA A 174 -0.92 -13.59 -15.01
C ALA A 174 -2.28 -13.33 -14.34
N VAL A 175 -2.50 -12.14 -13.75
CA VAL A 175 -3.83 -11.75 -13.25
C VAL A 175 -4.80 -11.50 -14.41
N GLY A 176 -4.31 -11.08 -15.58
CA GLY A 176 -5.10 -10.90 -16.80
C GLY A 176 -5.80 -9.54 -16.90
N GLU A 177 -7.00 -9.55 -17.47
CA GLU A 177 -7.81 -8.35 -17.78
C GLU A 177 -8.44 -7.70 -16.55
N HIS A 178 -7.59 -7.32 -15.60
CA HIS A 178 -8.00 -6.68 -14.35
C HIS A 178 -7.65 -5.19 -14.39
N LYS A 179 -8.64 -4.33 -14.09
CA LYS A 179 -8.43 -2.92 -13.79
C LYS A 179 -8.08 -2.75 -12.32
N THR A 180 -7.07 -1.94 -12.03
CA THR A 180 -6.67 -1.67 -10.64
C THR A 180 -7.75 -0.88 -9.89
N SER A 181 -7.76 -0.96 -8.55
CA SER A 181 -8.72 -0.22 -7.73
C SER A 181 -8.68 1.29 -7.98
N MET A 182 -7.49 1.86 -8.18
CA MET A 182 -7.33 3.28 -8.47
C MET A 182 -7.98 3.69 -9.81
N LEU A 183 -7.88 2.85 -10.85
CA LEU A 183 -8.59 3.08 -12.10
C LEU A 183 -10.11 2.97 -11.90
N GLN A 184 -10.57 1.98 -11.13
CA GLN A 184 -11.99 1.83 -10.81
C GLN A 184 -12.53 3.04 -10.03
N ASP A 185 -11.76 3.58 -9.08
CA ASP A 185 -12.11 4.78 -8.33
C ASP A 185 -12.20 5.99 -9.24
N LEU A 186 -11.23 6.16 -10.15
CA LEU A 186 -11.25 7.23 -11.15
C LEU A 186 -12.50 7.12 -12.06
N GLU A 187 -12.80 5.94 -12.58
CA GLU A 187 -13.96 5.71 -13.46
C GLU A 187 -15.30 5.92 -12.74
N ALA A 188 -15.33 5.66 -11.44
CA ALA A 188 -16.49 5.89 -10.58
C ALA A 188 -16.57 7.30 -9.99
N GLY A 189 -15.62 8.19 -10.28
CA GLY A 189 -15.58 9.55 -9.73
C GLY A 189 -15.31 9.59 -8.21
N ARG A 190 -14.65 8.57 -7.65
CA ARG A 190 -14.34 8.45 -6.23
C ARG A 190 -12.94 8.99 -5.91
N PRO A 191 -12.70 9.44 -4.66
CA PRO A 191 -11.35 9.80 -4.21
C PRO A 191 -10.35 8.65 -4.42
N MET A 192 -9.20 8.95 -5.03
CA MET A 192 -8.13 7.97 -5.26
C MET A 192 -7.11 7.96 -4.11
N GLU A 193 -6.61 6.77 -3.74
CA GLU A 193 -5.59 6.58 -2.69
C GLU A 193 -4.16 6.98 -3.13
N ILE A 194 -3.98 8.12 -3.80
CA ILE A 194 -2.67 8.53 -4.34
C ILE A 194 -1.64 8.74 -3.23
N ASP A 195 -2.01 9.39 -2.13
CA ASP A 195 -1.03 9.78 -1.13
C ASP A 195 -0.48 8.60 -0.33
N ALA A 196 -1.33 7.70 0.10
CA ALA A 196 -0.92 6.51 0.86
C ALA A 196 -0.11 5.51 0.02
N LEU A 197 -0.21 5.56 -1.31
CA LEU A 197 0.45 4.63 -2.22
C LEU A 197 1.68 5.21 -2.89
N VAL A 198 1.60 6.42 -3.42
CA VAL A 198 2.60 6.99 -4.34
C VAL A 198 3.34 8.14 -3.67
N THR A 199 2.62 9.13 -3.12
CA THR A 199 3.25 10.27 -2.40
C THR A 199 4.05 9.78 -1.19
N ALA A 200 3.54 8.81 -0.45
CA ALA A 200 4.24 8.22 0.69
C ALA A 200 5.54 7.52 0.29
N VAL A 201 5.60 6.88 -0.88
CA VAL A 201 6.83 6.26 -1.35
C VAL A 201 7.87 7.32 -1.74
N GLN A 202 7.45 8.42 -2.37
CA GLN A 202 8.34 9.56 -2.63
C GLN A 202 8.91 10.12 -1.32
N GLU A 203 8.06 10.35 -0.31
CA GLU A 203 8.49 10.81 1.01
C GLU A 203 9.49 9.84 1.66
N LEU A 204 9.21 8.53 1.61
CA LEU A 204 10.11 7.50 2.11
C LEU A 204 11.44 7.43 1.34
N GLY A 205 11.42 7.65 0.02
CA GLY A 205 12.62 7.74 -0.82
C GLY A 205 13.53 8.88 -0.38
N LEU A 206 12.97 10.07 -0.16
CA LEU A 206 13.70 11.23 0.37
C LEU A 206 14.31 10.94 1.75
N LEU A 207 13.55 10.32 2.66
CA LEU A 207 14.04 9.95 4.00
C LEU A 207 15.14 8.89 3.96
N ALA A 208 15.10 7.97 3.00
CA ALA A 208 16.08 6.91 2.82
C ALA A 208 17.29 7.29 1.94
N GLY A 209 17.31 8.52 1.41
CA GLY A 209 18.32 8.97 0.45
C GLY A 209 18.30 8.19 -0.87
N GLN A 210 17.14 7.68 -1.27
CA GLN A 210 16.95 6.90 -2.49
C GLN A 210 16.15 7.72 -3.51
N PRO A 211 16.70 8.01 -4.70
CA PRO A 211 16.00 8.77 -5.73
C PRO A 211 14.88 7.94 -6.37
N THR A 212 13.75 8.58 -6.66
CA THR A 212 12.56 7.96 -7.26
C THR A 212 12.07 8.68 -8.53
N PRO A 213 12.94 8.96 -9.52
CA PRO A 213 12.59 9.84 -10.64
C PRO A 213 11.43 9.36 -11.51
N ALA A 214 11.30 8.05 -11.77
CA ALA A 214 10.19 7.52 -12.55
C ALA A 214 8.87 7.63 -11.76
N LEU A 215 8.90 7.31 -10.46
CA LEU A 215 7.76 7.49 -9.57
C LEU A 215 7.33 8.95 -9.49
N ASP A 216 8.28 9.89 -9.37
CA ASP A 216 8.01 11.32 -9.21
C ASP A 216 7.26 11.89 -10.43
N ILE A 217 7.66 11.47 -11.63
CA ILE A 217 6.98 11.84 -12.88
C ILE A 217 5.56 11.28 -12.90
N VAL A 218 5.40 9.98 -12.61
CA VAL A 218 4.09 9.34 -12.61
C VAL A 218 3.17 9.93 -11.53
N LEU A 219 3.71 10.25 -10.36
CA LEU A 219 2.99 10.92 -9.27
C LEU A 219 2.43 12.27 -9.74
N ALA A 220 3.26 13.11 -10.34
CA ALA A 220 2.82 14.41 -10.84
C ALA A 220 1.68 14.29 -11.87
N LEU A 221 1.80 13.34 -12.79
CA LEU A 221 0.78 13.10 -13.83
C LEU A 221 -0.53 12.56 -13.24
N VAL A 222 -0.46 11.57 -12.35
CA VAL A 222 -1.67 10.94 -11.78
C VAL A 222 -2.40 11.91 -10.84
N GLN A 223 -1.68 12.72 -10.07
CA GLN A 223 -2.28 13.78 -9.26
C GLN A 223 -3.01 14.80 -10.13
N GLN A 224 -2.40 15.27 -11.23
CA GLN A 224 -3.05 16.21 -12.13
C GLN A 224 -4.31 15.61 -12.76
N LYS A 225 -4.22 14.37 -13.27
CA LYS A 225 -5.36 13.65 -13.84
C LYS A 225 -6.50 13.52 -12.83
N ALA A 226 -6.19 13.13 -11.60
CA ALA A 226 -7.19 12.95 -10.55
C ALA A 226 -7.84 14.28 -10.13
N ARG A 227 -7.09 15.39 -10.05
CA ARG A 227 -7.65 16.74 -9.81
C ARG A 227 -8.61 17.16 -10.93
N LEU A 228 -8.22 16.95 -12.19
CA LEU A 228 -9.07 17.25 -13.34
C LEU A 228 -10.37 16.42 -13.35
N ALA A 229 -10.32 15.21 -12.80
CA ALA A 229 -11.47 14.32 -12.65
C ALA A 229 -12.27 14.55 -11.34
N GLY A 230 -11.86 15.50 -10.47
CA GLY A 230 -12.49 15.69 -9.16
C GLY A 230 -12.28 14.54 -8.17
N CYS A 231 -11.34 13.64 -8.46
CA CYS A 231 -11.03 12.42 -7.68
C CYS A 231 -9.84 12.62 -6.73
N TYR A 232 -9.31 13.83 -6.60
CA TYR A 232 -8.21 14.15 -5.70
C TYR A 232 -8.30 15.59 -5.23
N GLY A 233 -8.26 15.76 -3.90
CA GLY A 233 -8.41 17.04 -3.22
C GLY A 233 -7.09 17.83 -3.09
N PRO A 234 -7.18 19.06 -2.56
CA PRO A 234 -6.00 19.83 -2.15
C PRO A 234 -5.29 19.21 -0.95
#